data_AF-A0AAX2K7F2-F1
#
_entry.id   AF-A0AAX2K7F2-F1
#
_cell.length_a   1.000
_cell.length_b   1.000
_cell.length_c   1.000
_cell.angle_alpha   90.00
_cell.angle_beta   90.00
_cell.angle_gamma   90.00
#
_symmetry.space_group_name_H-M   'P 1'
#
loop_
_entity.id
_entity.type
_entity.pdbx_description
1 polymer ?
#
loop_
_entity_poly.entity_id
_entity_poly.type
_entity_poly.pdbx_seq_one_letter_code
_entity_poly.pdbx_strand_id
1 'polypeptide(L)'
;MSPLFSGYLTHRLTGEFKDNIANYFGQWPVDYKSWTWSEDAAVMDKFNIPRHMLFDVQMPGTVLGHITPQAALATHFPAGLPVVCTTSDKPVEALGAGLLDDETAVISLGTYIALMMNGKALPKDPVAYWPIMSSIPQNIAV
;
A
#
# COMPACT_ATOMS: atom_id res chain seq x y z
N MET A 1 1.73 -3.48 11.32
CA MET A 1 1.69 -2.14 11.93
C MET A 1 1.11 -1.18 10.89
N SER A 2 -0.09 -0.65 11.16
CA SER A 2 -0.60 0.66 10.70
C SER A 2 -0.81 1.02 9.22
N PRO A 3 -1.63 0.30 8.43
CA PRO A 3 -2.20 0.88 7.20
C PRO A 3 -3.04 2.15 7.48
N LEU A 4 -3.48 2.35 8.73
CA LEU A 4 -4.16 3.57 9.17
C LEU A 4 -3.22 4.79 9.31
N PHE A 5 -1.91 4.60 9.40
CA PHE A 5 -0.99 5.72 9.64
C PHE A 5 -0.66 6.48 8.36
N SER A 6 -0.49 5.78 7.23
CA SER A 6 -0.26 6.41 5.92
C SER A 6 -1.42 7.32 5.52
N GLY A 7 -2.67 6.81 5.60
CA GLY A 7 -3.86 7.60 5.33
C GLY A 7 -4.04 8.77 6.31
N TYR A 8 -3.76 8.56 7.60
CA TYR A 8 -3.77 9.63 8.59
C TYR A 8 -2.75 10.73 8.27
N LEU A 9 -1.50 10.37 7.97
CA LEU A 9 -0.47 11.34 7.58
C LEU A 9 -0.88 12.10 6.32
N THR A 10 -1.39 11.40 5.31
CA THR A 10 -1.91 12.03 4.09
C THR A 10 -2.95 13.08 4.42
N HIS A 11 -3.94 12.73 5.25
CA HIS A 11 -4.98 13.67 5.66
C HIS A 11 -4.42 14.85 6.44
N ARG A 12 -3.48 14.62 7.37
CA ARG A 12 -2.84 15.69 8.15
C ARG A 12 -2.00 16.63 7.31
N LEU A 13 -1.39 16.14 6.23
CA LEU A 13 -0.52 16.90 5.35
C LEU A 13 -1.30 17.65 4.27
N THR A 14 -2.32 17.01 3.70
CA THR A 14 -2.98 17.45 2.46
C THR A 14 -4.46 17.83 2.64
N GLY A 15 -5.09 17.43 3.74
CA GLY A 15 -6.54 17.52 3.94
C GLY A 15 -7.34 16.41 3.24
N GLU A 16 -6.72 15.65 2.34
CA GLU A 16 -7.39 14.61 1.55
C GLU A 16 -7.61 13.32 2.36
N PHE A 17 -8.74 12.67 2.16
CA PHE A 17 -9.03 11.37 2.78
C PHE A 17 -8.65 10.22 1.84
N LYS A 18 -7.37 10.19 1.45
CA LYS A 18 -6.81 9.24 0.49
C LYS A 18 -5.68 8.41 1.09
N ASP A 19 -5.46 7.22 0.56
CA ASP A 19 -4.30 6.38 0.87
C ASP A 19 -3.96 5.44 -0.30
N ASN A 20 -2.87 4.70 -0.21
CA ASN A 20 -2.50 3.67 -1.18
C ASN A 20 -3.11 2.30 -0.82
N ILE A 21 -3.81 1.67 -1.77
CA ILE A 21 -4.44 0.35 -1.57
C ILE A 21 -3.44 -0.73 -1.17
N ALA A 22 -2.21 -0.66 -1.69
CA ALA A 22 -1.20 -1.69 -1.47
C ALA A 22 -0.59 -1.69 -0.06
N ASN A 23 -0.95 -0.71 0.79
CA ASN A 23 -0.66 -0.76 2.22
C ASN A 23 -1.63 -1.67 2.99
N TYR A 24 -2.76 -2.03 2.39
CA TYR A 24 -3.82 -2.82 3.01
C TYR A 24 -3.72 -4.28 2.54
N PHE A 25 -3.07 -5.13 3.35
CA PHE A 25 -2.96 -6.55 3.07
C PHE A 25 -3.40 -7.39 4.27
N GLY A 26 -3.88 -8.61 3.99
CA GLY A 26 -4.23 -9.65 4.98
C GLY A 26 -5.51 -9.41 5.78
N GLN A 27 -5.66 -8.26 6.44
CA GLN A 27 -6.73 -7.98 7.40
C GLN A 27 -7.75 -6.93 6.92
N TRP A 28 -7.84 -6.71 5.61
CA TRP A 28 -8.70 -5.67 5.03
C TRP A 28 -9.49 -6.22 3.82
N PRO A 29 -10.66 -5.66 3.51
CA PRO A 29 -11.50 -6.08 2.38
C PRO A 29 -10.93 -5.56 1.05
N VAL A 30 -9.75 -6.04 0.66
CA VAL A 30 -9.06 -5.62 -0.56
C VAL A 30 -9.30 -6.62 -1.68
N ASP A 31 -9.65 -6.11 -2.86
CA ASP A 31 -9.60 -6.88 -4.09
C ASP A 31 -8.24 -6.67 -4.76
N TYR A 32 -7.43 -7.74 -4.71
CA TYR A 32 -6.07 -7.76 -5.23
C TYR A 32 -6.00 -7.70 -6.77
N LYS A 33 -7.10 -7.99 -7.47
CA LYS A 33 -7.16 -7.91 -8.94
C LYS A 33 -7.45 -6.49 -9.42
N SER A 34 -8.43 -5.84 -8.80
CA SER A 34 -8.84 -4.49 -9.17
C SER A 34 -7.99 -3.40 -8.52
N TRP A 35 -7.20 -3.73 -7.49
CA TRP A 35 -6.47 -2.77 -6.67
C TRP A 35 -7.40 -1.75 -6.01
N THR A 36 -8.54 -2.24 -5.52
CA THR A 36 -9.53 -1.42 -4.81
C THR A 36 -10.01 -2.14 -3.56
N TRP A 37 -10.87 -1.47 -2.80
CA TRP A 37 -11.75 -2.17 -1.87
C TRP A 37 -12.63 -3.17 -2.63
N SER A 38 -12.93 -4.28 -1.98
CA SER A 38 -13.85 -5.29 -2.50
C SER A 38 -15.25 -4.70 -2.67
N GLU A 39 -15.89 -5.00 -3.79
CA GLU A 39 -17.29 -4.68 -4.05
C GLU A 39 -18.24 -5.82 -3.63
N ASP A 40 -17.69 -6.96 -3.19
CA ASP A 40 -18.48 -8.08 -2.70
C ASP A 40 -19.04 -7.77 -1.31
N ALA A 41 -20.37 -7.70 -1.22
CA ALA A 41 -21.09 -7.44 0.02
C ALA A 41 -20.74 -8.47 1.12
N ALA A 42 -20.58 -9.76 0.77
CA ALA A 42 -20.24 -10.79 1.75
C ALA A 42 -18.83 -10.61 2.31
N VAL A 43 -17.89 -10.13 1.48
CA VAL A 43 -16.54 -9.76 1.95
C VAL A 43 -16.64 -8.56 2.88
N MET A 44 -17.30 -7.49 2.47
CA MET A 44 -17.46 -6.27 3.28
C MET A 44 -18.15 -6.55 4.63
N ASP A 45 -19.21 -7.37 4.64
CA ASP A 45 -19.94 -7.78 5.84
C ASP A 45 -19.06 -8.60 6.79
N LYS A 46 -18.20 -9.48 6.26
CA LYS A 46 -17.25 -10.26 7.06
C LYS A 46 -16.27 -9.37 7.83
N PHE A 47 -15.81 -8.28 7.22
CA PHE A 47 -14.95 -7.31 7.89
C PHE A 47 -15.74 -6.35 8.80
N ASN A 48 -17.06 -6.22 8.59
CA ASN A 48 -17.96 -5.36 9.36
C ASN A 48 -17.49 -3.89 9.37
N ILE A 49 -17.02 -3.39 8.23
CA ILE A 49 -16.55 -2.01 8.05
C ILE A 49 -17.42 -1.32 6.99
N PRO A 50 -18.11 -0.22 7.31
CA PRO A 50 -18.85 0.54 6.31
C PRO A 50 -17.91 1.14 5.27
N ARG A 51 -18.26 0.98 3.98
CA ARG A 51 -17.44 1.46 2.85
C ARG A 51 -17.09 2.95 2.91
N HIS A 52 -17.97 3.77 3.48
CA HIS A 52 -17.78 5.22 3.61
C HIS A 52 -16.78 5.62 4.70
N MET A 53 -16.38 4.69 5.58
CA MET A 53 -15.33 4.92 6.58
C MET A 53 -13.93 4.57 6.07
N LEU A 54 -13.84 3.90 4.91
CA LEU A 54 -12.59 3.56 4.27
C LEU A 54 -12.05 4.74 3.46
N PHE A 55 -10.73 4.88 3.42
CA PHE A 55 -10.06 5.89 2.60
C PHE A 55 -10.40 5.73 1.11
N ASP A 56 -10.33 6.84 0.37
CA ASP A 56 -10.29 6.80 -1.09
C ASP A 56 -8.91 6.28 -1.54
N VAL A 57 -8.89 5.06 -2.05
CA VAL A 57 -7.63 4.35 -2.30
C VAL A 57 -7.10 4.62 -3.69
N GLN A 58 -5.79 4.79 -3.77
CA GLN A 58 -5.05 5.11 -4.99
C GLN A 58 -3.96 4.05 -5.24
N MET A 59 -3.43 4.04 -6.46
CA MET A 59 -2.30 3.18 -6.83
C MET A 59 -0.98 3.74 -6.30
N PRO A 60 0.04 2.90 -6.05
CA PRO A 60 1.39 3.36 -5.73
C PRO A 60 1.92 4.34 -6.78
N GLY A 61 2.64 5.36 -6.33
CA GLY A 61 3.18 6.41 -7.22
C GLY A 61 2.17 7.51 -7.56
N THR A 62 0.94 7.45 -7.05
CA THR A 62 -0.07 8.50 -7.24
C THR A 62 0.17 9.68 -6.29
N VAL A 63 -0.08 10.90 -6.76
CA VAL A 63 -0.15 12.09 -5.89
C VAL A 63 -1.45 12.03 -5.10
N LEU A 64 -1.38 11.86 -3.78
CA LEU A 64 -2.55 11.83 -2.91
C LEU A 64 -3.11 13.22 -2.63
N GLY A 65 -2.26 14.25 -2.72
CA GLY A 65 -2.62 15.64 -2.50
C GLY A 65 -1.38 16.52 -2.45
N HIS A 66 -1.54 17.74 -1.94
CA HIS A 66 -0.43 18.70 -1.82
C HIS A 66 -0.36 19.25 -0.39
N ILE A 67 0.84 19.55 0.09
CA ILE A 67 1.07 20.10 1.42
C ILE A 67 0.24 21.37 1.61
N THR A 68 -0.64 21.37 2.62
CA THR A 68 -1.46 22.53 2.98
C THR A 68 -0.61 23.66 3.60
N PRO A 69 -1.09 24.92 3.60
CA PRO A 69 -0.40 26.01 4.31
C PRO A 69 -0.18 25.72 5.80
N GLN A 70 -1.16 25.08 6.46
CA GLN A 70 -1.04 24.69 7.87
C GLN A 70 0.04 23.61 8.06
N ALA A 71 0.08 22.59 7.20
CA ALA A 71 1.08 21.54 7.27
C ALA A 71 2.49 22.08 6.94
N ALA A 72 2.61 23.02 6.00
CA ALA A 72 3.85 23.71 5.67
C ALA A 72 4.43 24.45 6.89
N LEU A 73 3.59 25.15 7.67
CA LEU A 73 4.02 25.83 8.88
C LEU A 73 4.56 24.87 9.95
N ALA A 74 3.97 23.67 10.07
CA ALA A 74 4.35 22.68 11.07
C ALA A 74 5.58 21.83 10.68
N THR A 75 5.80 21.62 9.38
CA THR A 75 6.83 20.70 8.86
C THR A 75 7.99 21.39 8.15
N HIS A 76 7.84 22.68 7.83
CA HIS A 76 8.73 23.47 6.98
C HIS A 76 8.83 23.00 5.52
N PHE A 77 7.97 22.07 5.08
CA PHE A 77 7.84 21.77 3.66
C PHE A 77 7.16 22.94 2.91
N PRO A 78 7.51 23.17 1.63
CA PRO A 78 6.82 24.15 0.81
C PRO A 78 5.32 23.83 0.71
N ALA A 79 4.47 24.85 0.92
CA ALA A 79 3.05 24.73 0.61
C ALA A 79 2.88 24.40 -0.88
N GLY A 80 1.96 23.50 -1.20
CA GLY A 80 1.75 23.02 -2.56
C GLY A 80 2.73 21.92 -3.01
N LEU A 81 3.69 21.49 -2.18
CA LEU A 81 4.54 20.34 -2.51
C LEU A 81 3.68 19.07 -2.64
N PRO A 82 3.81 18.27 -3.72
CA PRO A 82 3.02 17.06 -3.88
C PRO A 82 3.41 15.99 -2.87
N VAL A 83 2.41 15.31 -2.32
CA VAL A 83 2.56 14.12 -1.46
C VAL A 83 2.25 12.90 -2.31
N VAL A 84 3.28 12.13 -2.64
CA VAL A 84 3.16 10.90 -3.46
C VAL A 84 3.14 9.68 -2.55
N CYS A 85 2.22 8.75 -2.80
CA CYS A 85 2.14 7.52 -2.01
C CYS A 85 3.08 6.43 -2.52
N THR A 86 3.51 5.60 -1.58
CA THR A 86 4.23 4.35 -1.82
C THR A 86 3.51 3.20 -1.13
N THR A 87 3.98 1.98 -1.37
CA THR A 87 3.59 0.78 -0.63
C THR A 87 4.31 0.68 0.69
N SER A 88 4.09 -0.45 1.39
CA SER A 88 4.82 -0.80 2.60
C SER A 88 6.32 -0.97 2.34
N ASP A 89 7.07 -1.04 3.43
CA ASP A 89 8.53 -1.12 3.45
C ASP A 89 9.11 -2.23 2.55
N LYS A 90 8.62 -3.47 2.66
CA LYS A 90 9.22 -4.61 1.97
C LYS A 90 9.12 -4.52 0.43
N PRO A 91 7.96 -4.20 -0.18
CA PRO A 91 7.91 -3.97 -1.64
C PRO A 91 8.72 -2.75 -2.08
N VAL A 92 8.85 -1.69 -1.26
CA VAL A 92 9.66 -0.52 -1.61
C VAL A 92 11.15 -0.87 -1.58
N GLU A 93 11.60 -1.59 -0.56
CA GLU A 93 12.96 -2.13 -0.47
C GLU A 93 13.25 -3.02 -1.68
N ALA A 94 12.33 -3.94 -2.01
CA ALA A 94 12.53 -4.85 -3.12
C ALA A 94 12.65 -4.12 -4.46
N LEU A 95 11.80 -3.11 -4.71
CA LEU A 95 11.93 -2.23 -5.88
C LEU A 95 13.30 -1.52 -5.88
N GLY A 96 13.71 -0.94 -4.75
CA GLY A 96 15.00 -0.26 -4.61
C GLY A 96 16.21 -1.19 -4.77
N ALA A 97 16.06 -2.48 -4.47
CA ALA A 97 17.07 -3.52 -4.66
C ALA A 97 17.07 -4.12 -6.07
N GLY A 98 16.17 -3.69 -6.97
CA GLY A 98 16.12 -4.13 -8.36
C GLY A 98 15.20 -5.32 -8.64
N LEU A 99 14.24 -5.63 -7.76
CA LEU A 99 13.22 -6.66 -8.02
C LEU A 99 12.22 -6.19 -9.09
N LEU A 100 12.57 -6.38 -10.37
CA LEU A 100 11.76 -5.93 -11.51
C LEU A 100 11.04 -7.07 -12.24
N ASP A 101 11.50 -8.31 -12.07
CA ASP A 101 10.99 -9.51 -12.73
C ASP A 101 10.69 -10.62 -11.72
N ASP A 102 10.26 -11.78 -12.22
CA ASP A 102 9.96 -13.00 -11.46
C ASP A 102 11.15 -13.97 -11.36
N GLU A 103 12.32 -13.59 -11.88
CA GLU A 103 13.55 -14.40 -11.82
C GLU A 103 14.48 -13.96 -10.69
N THR A 104 14.25 -12.76 -10.16
CA THR A 104 15.02 -12.15 -9.08
C THR A 104 14.34 -12.38 -7.73
N ALA A 105 15.15 -12.57 -6.69
CA ALA A 105 14.69 -12.61 -5.30
C ALA A 105 15.49 -11.62 -4.45
N VAL A 106 14.78 -10.91 -3.56
CA VAL A 106 15.40 -10.00 -2.59
C VAL A 106 15.33 -10.62 -1.22
N ILE A 107 16.50 -10.85 -0.61
CA ILE A 107 16.63 -11.43 0.72
C ILE A 107 17.24 -10.39 1.66
N SER A 108 16.50 -10.06 2.71
CA SER A 108 16.90 -9.10 3.74
C SER A 108 17.32 -9.88 4.99
N LEU A 109 18.60 -9.81 5.35
CA LEU A 109 19.20 -10.54 6.48
C LEU A 109 19.28 -9.66 7.73
N GLY A 110 18.13 -9.17 8.19
CA GLY A 110 18.01 -8.36 9.41
C GLY A 110 17.79 -9.22 10.66
N THR A 111 17.31 -8.60 11.74
CA THR A 111 16.86 -9.32 12.96
C THR A 111 15.81 -10.38 12.62
N TYR A 112 14.94 -10.08 11.66
CA TYR A 112 14.12 -11.06 10.97
C TYR A 112 14.63 -11.21 9.54
N ILE A 113 14.61 -12.45 9.05
CA ILE A 113 14.94 -12.75 7.66
C ILE A 113 13.64 -12.67 6.85
N ALA A 114 13.66 -11.89 5.78
CA ALA A 114 12.55 -11.79 4.84
C ALA A 114 13.06 -12.05 3.42
N LEU A 115 12.27 -12.78 2.64
CA LEU A 115 12.48 -13.01 1.22
C LEU A 115 11.27 -12.44 0.47
N MET A 116 11.50 -11.85 -0.70
CA MET A 116 10.44 -11.39 -1.60
C MET A 116 10.79 -11.67 -3.05
N MET A 117 9.80 -12.10 -3.83
CA MET A 117 9.86 -12.26 -5.29
C MET A 117 8.60 -11.69 -5.94
N ASN A 118 8.63 -11.40 -7.24
CA ASN A 118 7.39 -11.13 -7.97
C ASN A 118 6.67 -12.44 -8.29
N GLY A 119 5.35 -12.46 -8.08
CA GLY A 119 4.47 -13.57 -8.44
C GLY A 119 3.71 -13.30 -9.73
N LYS A 120 3.52 -14.34 -10.57
CA LYS A 120 2.71 -14.24 -11.80
C LYS A 120 1.20 -14.21 -11.56
N ALA A 121 0.77 -14.75 -10.42
CA ALA A 121 -0.62 -14.86 -10.05
C ALA A 121 -0.75 -14.91 -8.53
N LEU A 122 -1.93 -14.56 -8.02
CA LEU A 122 -2.25 -14.78 -6.61
C LEU A 122 -2.19 -16.29 -6.31
N PRO A 123 -1.46 -16.69 -5.26
CA PRO A 123 -1.37 -18.09 -4.89
C PRO A 123 -2.73 -18.61 -4.41
N LYS A 124 -3.02 -19.87 -4.72
CA LYS A 124 -4.17 -20.60 -4.17
C LYS A 124 -3.72 -21.26 -2.87
N ASP A 125 -4.36 -20.89 -1.77
CA ASP A 125 -4.14 -21.47 -0.43
C ASP A 125 -2.66 -21.57 -0.01
N PRO A 126 -1.91 -20.45 0.00
CA PRO A 126 -0.50 -20.49 0.36
C PRO A 126 -0.31 -20.86 1.84
N VAL A 127 0.67 -21.73 2.13
CA VAL A 127 0.96 -22.22 3.49
C VAL A 127 2.21 -21.59 4.09
N ALA A 128 3.21 -21.28 3.25
CA ALA A 128 4.55 -20.87 3.70
C ALA A 128 4.91 -19.40 3.35
N TYR A 129 4.07 -18.72 2.59
CA TYR A 129 4.25 -17.34 2.14
C TYR A 129 2.89 -16.66 2.04
N TRP A 130 2.87 -15.35 1.81
CA TRP A 130 1.63 -14.61 1.62
C TRP A 130 1.82 -13.54 0.55
N PRO A 131 0.83 -13.34 -0.33
CA PRO A 131 0.92 -12.30 -1.36
C PRO A 131 0.71 -10.92 -0.75
N ILE A 132 1.51 -9.96 -1.22
CA ILE A 132 1.26 -8.53 -1.04
C ILE A 132 1.33 -7.81 -2.38
N MET A 133 0.72 -6.63 -2.46
CA MET A 133 0.79 -5.82 -3.69
C MET A 133 2.19 -5.22 -3.86
N SER A 134 2.67 -5.17 -5.11
CA SER A 134 3.99 -4.63 -5.44
C SER A 134 4.04 -3.09 -5.38
N SER A 135 5.23 -2.52 -5.27
CA SER A 135 5.45 -1.08 -5.51
C SER A 135 5.16 -0.66 -6.94
N ILE A 136 5.21 -1.62 -7.87
CA ILE A 136 4.87 -1.41 -9.28
C ILE A 136 3.38 -1.74 -9.45
N PRO A 137 2.54 -0.78 -9.87
CA PRO A 137 1.13 -1.01 -10.17
C PRO A 137 0.90 -2.27 -11.02
N GLN A 138 -0.13 -3.04 -10.68
CA GLN A 138 -0.56 -4.26 -11.39
C GLN A 138 0.39 -5.47 -11.28
N ASN A 139 1.46 -5.38 -10.49
CA ASN A 139 2.33 -6.51 -10.16
C ASN A 139 2.03 -7.06 -8.76
N ILE A 140 2.23 -8.36 -8.56
CA ILE A 140 2.08 -9.03 -7.27
C ILE A 140 3.46 -9.40 -6.74
N ALA A 141 3.69 -9.17 -5.45
CA ALA A 141 4.88 -9.66 -4.74
C ALA A 141 4.47 -10.80 -3.78
N VAL A 142 5.34 -11.79 -3.63
CA VAL A 142 5.16 -12.98 -2.77
C VAL A 142 6.36 -13.22 -1.89
#